data_AF-A0A524E8H3-F1
#
_entry.id   AF-A0A524E8H3-F1
#
_cell.length_a   1.000
_cell.length_b   1.000
_cell.length_c   1.000
_cell.angle_alpha   90.00
_cell.angle_beta   90.00
_cell.angle_gamma   90.00
#
_symmetry.space_group_name_H-M   'P 1'
#
loop_
_entity.id
_entity.type
_entity.pdbx_description
1 polymer ?
#
loop_
_entity_poly.entity_id
_entity_poly.type
_entity_poly.pdbx_seq_one_letter_code
_entity_poly.pdbx_strand_id
1 'polypeptide(L)'
;MSIIFNLLTLGFKMHLESISESAETIGKEVPGLSDVAEELAEVLKNGRLMLNKLSDLCNRVGFDIILDPEEQNEISLKIALVTDPDQVFQYARVVQLVFQLNYFSKCYEKALNFGRLPNIVKKEAVSLQKKIDNFRRLIEKEYVASI
;
A
#
# COMPACT_ATOMS: atom_id res chain seq x y z
N MET A 1 -10.07 -10.20 17.93
CA MET A 1 -10.51 -10.52 16.56
C MET A 1 -11.26 -9.37 15.85
N SER A 2 -11.32 -8.13 16.40
CA SER A 2 -12.26 -7.09 15.91
C SER A 2 -11.65 -5.85 15.26
N ILE A 3 -10.32 -5.63 15.33
CA ILE A 3 -9.66 -4.42 14.79
C ILE A 3 -9.14 -4.67 13.36
N ILE A 4 -8.49 -5.82 13.13
CA ILE A 4 -7.98 -6.23 11.81
C ILE A 4 -9.14 -6.43 10.82
N PHE A 5 -10.23 -7.07 11.27
CA PHE A 5 -11.41 -7.27 10.45
C PHE A 5 -12.12 -5.95 10.12
N ASN A 6 -12.17 -5.01 11.08
CA ASN A 6 -12.66 -3.65 10.84
C ASN A 6 -11.73 -2.86 9.91
N LEU A 7 -10.40 -3.00 9.98
CA LEU A 7 -9.48 -2.38 9.02
C LEU A 7 -9.60 -2.97 7.61
N LEU A 8 -9.98 -4.23 7.46
CA LEU A 8 -10.24 -4.85 6.16
C LEU A 8 -11.59 -4.40 5.57
N THR A 9 -12.64 -4.29 6.38
CA THR A 9 -13.97 -3.81 5.93
C THR A 9 -14.09 -2.29 5.83
N LEU A 10 -13.46 -1.53 6.73
CA LEU A 10 -13.27 -0.07 6.59
C LEU A 10 -12.16 0.26 5.61
N GLY A 11 -11.17 -0.59 5.38
CA GLY A 11 -10.14 -0.38 4.35
C GLY A 11 -10.74 -0.39 2.94
N PHE A 12 -11.82 -1.15 2.74
CA PHE A 12 -12.65 -1.12 1.54
C PHE A 12 -13.49 0.17 1.40
N LYS A 13 -13.66 0.94 2.48
CA LYS A 13 -14.51 2.14 2.57
C LYS A 13 -13.80 3.39 3.08
N MET A 14 -12.48 3.33 3.28
CA MET A 14 -11.70 4.49 3.66
C MET A 14 -11.81 5.45 2.49
N HIS A 15 -12.45 6.59 2.74
CA HIS A 15 -12.44 7.74 1.85
C HIS A 15 -10.99 8.11 1.55
N LEU A 16 -10.50 7.49 0.50
CA LEU A 16 -9.62 7.95 -0.55
C LEU A 16 -9.38 9.48 -0.58
N GLU A 17 -10.31 10.34 -0.19
CA GLU A 17 -10.13 11.80 -0.12
C GLU A 17 -9.12 12.28 0.96
N SER A 18 -8.78 11.48 1.98
CA SER A 18 -7.87 11.89 3.07
C SER A 18 -6.36 11.92 2.73
N ILE A 19 -5.94 11.46 1.54
CA ILE A 19 -4.52 11.19 1.24
C ILE A 19 -3.68 12.46 1.07
N SER A 20 -4.28 13.57 0.62
CA SER A 20 -3.55 14.84 0.41
C SER A 20 -3.19 15.58 1.70
N GLU A 21 -3.92 15.38 2.80
CA GLU A 21 -3.60 16.02 4.10
C GLU A 21 -2.50 15.28 4.88
N SER A 22 -2.13 14.06 4.47
CA SER A 22 -1.29 13.16 5.28
C SER A 22 0.21 13.23 5.00
N ALA A 23 0.68 14.02 4.02
CA ALA A 23 2.08 14.01 3.57
C ALA A 23 3.04 14.70 4.56
N GLU A 24 2.70 15.91 5.02
CA GLU A 24 3.52 16.69 5.97
C GLU A 24 3.51 16.09 7.39
N THR A 25 2.48 15.31 7.72
CA THR A 25 2.31 14.70 9.04
C THR A 25 3.06 13.38 9.16
N ILE A 26 3.15 12.59 8.08
CA ILE A 26 3.89 11.30 8.10
C ILE A 26 5.35 11.51 8.51
N GLY A 27 6.02 12.55 8.02
CA GLY A 27 7.43 12.80 8.39
C GLY A 27 7.64 13.26 9.83
N LYS A 28 6.59 13.79 10.49
CA LYS A 28 6.62 14.22 11.89
C LYS A 28 6.22 13.11 12.85
N GLU A 29 5.35 12.22 12.41
CA GLU A 29 4.76 11.14 13.21
C GLU A 29 5.48 9.80 13.02
N VAL A 30 6.31 9.65 11.98
CA VAL A 30 7.06 8.42 11.70
C VAL A 30 8.56 8.76 11.62
N PRO A 31 9.28 8.82 12.75
CA PRO A 31 10.64 9.36 12.82
C PRO A 31 11.63 8.71 11.85
N GLY A 32 11.52 7.40 11.61
CA GLY A 32 12.39 6.68 10.66
C GLY A 32 12.11 6.99 9.18
N LEU A 33 11.06 7.77 8.87
CA LEU A 33 10.67 8.14 7.51
C LEU A 33 10.71 9.65 7.26
N SER A 34 11.19 10.46 8.21
CA SER A 34 11.16 11.94 8.11
C SER A 34 11.77 12.46 6.81
N ASP A 35 12.94 11.92 6.44
CA ASP A 35 13.74 12.39 5.30
C ASP A 35 13.16 11.97 3.95
N VAL A 36 12.23 11.01 3.95
CA VAL A 36 11.61 10.43 2.75
C VAL A 36 10.09 10.61 2.72
N ALA A 37 9.52 11.35 3.67
CA ALA A 37 8.08 11.47 3.84
C ALA A 37 7.38 12.10 2.64
N GLU A 38 7.99 13.14 2.05
CA GLU A 38 7.47 13.81 0.86
C GLU A 38 7.44 12.87 -0.35
N GLU A 39 8.54 12.14 -0.59
CA GLU A 39 8.61 11.15 -1.67
C GLU A 39 7.62 9.99 -1.44
N LEU A 40 7.50 9.51 -0.20
CA LEU A 40 6.53 8.47 0.16
C LEU A 40 5.10 8.92 -0.15
N ALA A 41 4.74 10.13 0.24
CA ALA A 41 3.42 10.69 -0.03
C ALA A 41 3.16 10.81 -1.54
N GLU A 42 4.15 11.26 -2.31
CA GLU A 42 4.05 11.31 -3.77
C GLU A 42 3.86 9.91 -4.36
N VAL A 43 4.61 8.92 -3.90
CA VAL A 43 4.50 7.52 -4.36
C VAL A 43 3.13 6.93 -4.03
N LEU A 44 2.58 7.19 -2.85
CA LEU A 44 1.24 6.73 -2.47
C LEU A 44 0.15 7.39 -3.34
N LYS A 45 0.26 8.71 -3.56
CA LYS A 45 -0.67 9.46 -4.41
C LYS A 45 -0.64 8.95 -5.84
N ASN A 46 0.54 8.87 -6.44
CA ASN A 46 0.73 8.41 -7.81
C ASN A 46 0.36 6.93 -7.94
N GLY A 47 0.74 6.10 -6.96
CA GLY A 47 0.45 4.67 -6.89
C GLY A 47 -1.05 4.43 -6.98
N ARG A 48 -1.83 5.21 -6.26
CA ARG A 48 -3.28 5.14 -6.33
C ARG A 48 -3.86 5.59 -7.67
N LEU A 49 -3.44 6.74 -8.18
CA LEU A 49 -3.96 7.26 -9.47
C LEU A 49 -3.71 6.26 -10.59
N MET A 50 -2.53 5.66 -10.59
CA MET A 50 -2.16 4.65 -11.56
C MET A 50 -2.87 3.32 -11.32
N LEU A 51 -3.11 2.90 -10.08
CA LEU A 51 -3.95 1.72 -9.79
C LEU A 51 -5.37 1.86 -10.34
N ASN A 52 -5.99 3.03 -10.20
CA ASN A 52 -7.31 3.29 -10.78
C ASN A 52 -7.29 3.13 -12.31
N LYS A 53 -6.27 3.70 -12.96
CA LYS A 53 -6.07 3.57 -14.41
C LYS A 53 -5.86 2.11 -14.82
N LEU A 54 -5.10 1.33 -14.04
CA LEU A 54 -4.91 -0.10 -14.27
C LEU A 54 -6.23 -0.87 -14.12
N SER A 55 -6.99 -0.61 -13.06
CA SER A 55 -8.30 -1.22 -12.82
C SER A 55 -9.26 -0.96 -13.98
N ASP A 56 -9.37 0.29 -14.44
CA ASP A 56 -10.20 0.64 -15.60
C ASP A 56 -9.79 -0.12 -16.87
N LEU A 57 -8.48 -0.21 -17.14
CA LEU A 57 -7.96 -0.90 -18.32
C LEU A 57 -8.20 -2.40 -18.24
N CYS A 58 -7.95 -3.01 -17.09
CA CYS A 58 -8.20 -4.42 -16.81
C CYS A 58 -9.69 -4.76 -16.93
N ASN A 59 -10.56 -3.95 -16.35
CA ASN A 59 -12.01 -4.16 -16.37
C ASN A 59 -12.58 -4.12 -17.80
N ARG A 60 -12.09 -3.21 -18.66
CA ARG A 60 -12.49 -3.11 -20.07
C ARG A 60 -12.21 -4.38 -20.88
N VAL A 61 -11.29 -5.22 -20.41
CA VAL A 61 -10.91 -6.48 -21.08
C VAL A 61 -11.30 -7.70 -20.26
N GLY A 62 -12.21 -7.54 -19.30
CA GLY A 62 -12.82 -8.61 -18.52
C GLY A 62 -11.91 -9.19 -17.43
N PHE A 63 -10.90 -8.45 -16.98
CA PHE A 63 -10.03 -8.84 -15.87
C PHE A 63 -10.25 -7.92 -14.69
N ASP A 64 -10.56 -8.48 -13.53
CA ASP A 64 -10.70 -7.71 -12.30
C ASP A 64 -9.49 -7.92 -11.38
N ILE A 65 -8.99 -6.84 -10.80
CA ILE A 65 -7.83 -6.84 -9.90
C ILE A 65 -8.35 -7.11 -8.48
N ILE A 66 -8.82 -8.32 -8.23
CA ILE A 66 -9.30 -8.77 -6.92
C ILE A 66 -8.18 -9.54 -6.22
N LEU A 67 -7.91 -9.18 -4.96
CA LEU A 67 -7.04 -9.97 -4.10
C LEU A 67 -7.80 -11.18 -3.56
N ASP A 68 -7.23 -12.37 -3.70
CA ASP A 68 -7.81 -13.58 -3.12
C ASP A 68 -7.57 -13.63 -1.59
N PRO A 69 -8.24 -14.54 -0.86
CA PRO A 69 -8.10 -14.62 0.59
C PRO A 69 -6.67 -14.88 1.07
N GLU A 70 -5.84 -15.57 0.29
CA GLU A 70 -4.44 -15.84 0.64
C GLU A 70 -3.64 -14.54 0.61
N GLU A 71 -3.78 -13.75 -0.45
CA GLU A 71 -3.14 -12.45 -0.57
C GLU A 71 -3.62 -11.44 0.48
N GLN A 72 -4.91 -11.45 0.81
CA GLN A 72 -5.45 -10.61 1.89
C GLN A 72 -4.88 -11.02 3.26
N ASN A 73 -4.67 -12.32 3.48
CA ASN A 73 -4.05 -12.84 4.69
C ASN A 73 -2.57 -12.43 4.77
N GLU A 74 -1.81 -12.49 3.67
CA GLU A 74 -0.43 -12.02 3.64
C GLU A 74 -0.31 -10.54 4.06
N ILE A 75 -1.19 -9.67 3.56
CA ILE A 75 -1.24 -8.26 3.95
C ILE A 75 -1.56 -8.14 5.44
N SER A 76 -2.52 -8.92 5.92
CA SER A 76 -2.94 -8.91 7.33
C SER A 76 -1.82 -9.35 8.27
N LEU A 77 -1.03 -10.35 7.88
CA LEU A 77 0.15 -10.78 8.63
C LEU A 77 1.21 -9.69 8.69
N LYS A 78 1.48 -9.00 7.57
CA LYS A 78 2.43 -7.88 7.56
C LYS A 78 2.01 -6.73 8.46
N ILE A 79 0.70 -6.46 8.53
CA ILE A 79 0.16 -5.49 9.48
C ILE A 79 0.37 -5.97 10.92
N ALA A 80 0.07 -7.24 11.21
CA ALA A 80 0.21 -7.80 12.54
C ALA A 80 1.64 -7.65 13.08
N LEU A 81 2.65 -7.82 12.22
CA LEU A 81 4.08 -7.71 12.56
C LEU A 81 4.51 -6.29 12.99
N VAL A 82 3.85 -5.24 12.51
CA VAL A 82 4.14 -3.86 12.92
C VAL A 82 3.23 -3.36 14.06
N THR A 83 2.34 -4.23 14.55
CA THR A 83 1.39 -3.95 15.64
C THR A 83 1.74 -4.70 16.93
N ASP A 84 3.02 -4.89 17.24
CA ASP A 84 3.44 -5.48 18.50
C ASP A 84 2.75 -4.76 19.69
N PRO A 85 2.03 -5.47 20.60
CA PRO A 85 1.14 -4.93 21.63
C PRO A 85 1.67 -3.74 22.44
N ASP A 86 2.98 -3.67 22.68
CA ASP A 86 3.60 -2.64 23.50
C ASP A 86 3.85 -1.31 22.75
N GLN A 87 3.65 -1.26 21.42
CA GLN A 87 3.86 -0.08 20.58
C GLN A 87 2.62 0.36 19.76
N VAL A 88 1.52 -0.39 19.83
CA VAL A 88 0.33 -0.28 18.93
C VAL A 88 -0.32 1.10 18.91
N PHE A 89 -0.33 1.80 20.04
CA PHE A 89 -1.05 3.08 20.15
C PHE A 89 -0.33 4.27 19.51
N GLN A 90 0.97 4.15 19.20
CA GLN A 90 1.72 5.30 18.66
C GLN A 90 1.65 5.44 17.14
N TYR A 91 1.27 4.39 16.38
CA TYR A 91 1.42 4.45 14.91
C TYR A 91 0.28 3.83 14.09
N ALA A 92 -0.98 4.22 14.36
CA ALA A 92 -2.09 3.91 13.46
C ALA A 92 -1.80 4.30 11.98
N ARG A 93 -0.96 5.32 11.77
CA ARG A 93 -0.46 5.72 10.45
C ARG A 93 0.52 4.73 9.83
N VAL A 94 1.45 4.14 10.60
CA VAL A 94 2.36 3.10 10.08
C VAL A 94 1.56 1.86 9.66
N VAL A 95 0.54 1.48 10.44
CA VAL A 95 -0.39 0.40 10.06
C VAL A 95 -1.08 0.69 8.72
N GLN A 96 -1.58 1.91 8.54
CA GLN A 96 -2.18 2.34 7.27
C GLN A 96 -1.18 2.31 6.11
N LEU A 97 0.06 2.76 6.32
CA LEU A 97 1.12 2.75 5.32
C LEU A 97 1.49 1.33 4.89
N VAL A 98 1.67 0.42 5.86
CA VAL A 98 1.95 -0.99 5.60
C VAL A 98 0.81 -1.62 4.81
N PHE A 99 -0.45 -1.37 5.20
CA PHE A 99 -1.60 -1.84 4.43
C PHE A 99 -1.56 -1.32 2.98
N GLN A 100 -1.46 0.00 2.79
CA GLN A 100 -1.54 0.63 1.46
C GLN A 100 -0.44 0.16 0.53
N LEU A 101 0.82 0.13 0.98
CA LEU A 101 1.95 -0.26 0.14
C LEU A 101 1.88 -1.75 -0.24
N ASN A 102 1.49 -2.61 0.69
CA ASN A 102 1.35 -4.04 0.40
C ASN A 102 0.16 -4.31 -0.54
N TYR A 103 -0.97 -3.62 -0.32
CA TYR A 103 -2.13 -3.68 -1.20
C TYR A 103 -1.78 -3.23 -2.62
N PHE A 104 -1.14 -2.07 -2.78
CA PHE A 104 -0.71 -1.59 -4.10
C PHE A 104 0.25 -2.56 -4.76
N SER A 105 1.25 -3.07 -4.05
CA SER A 105 2.22 -4.00 -4.65
C SER A 105 1.53 -5.25 -5.23
N LYS A 106 0.58 -5.85 -4.48
CA LYS A 106 -0.19 -7.02 -4.95
C LYS A 106 -1.08 -6.70 -6.14
N CYS A 107 -1.81 -5.58 -6.10
CA CYS A 107 -2.65 -5.18 -7.23
C CYS A 107 -1.84 -4.91 -8.50
N TYR A 108 -0.66 -4.30 -8.37
CA TYR A 108 0.24 -4.05 -9.49
C TYR A 108 0.80 -5.36 -10.06
N GLU A 109 1.21 -6.28 -9.19
CA GLU A 109 1.68 -7.60 -9.60
C GLU A 109 0.62 -8.32 -10.46
N LYS A 110 -0.63 -8.35 -10.00
CA LYS A 110 -1.74 -8.92 -10.78
C LYS A 110 -1.95 -8.22 -12.12
N ALA A 111 -2.04 -6.90 -12.12
CA ALA A 111 -2.27 -6.13 -13.33
C ALA A 111 -1.15 -6.33 -14.36
N LEU A 112 0.11 -6.39 -13.91
CA LEU A 112 1.28 -6.57 -14.76
C LEU A 112 1.38 -7.99 -15.31
N ASN A 113 1.03 -9.00 -14.50
CA ASN A 113 1.01 -10.41 -14.88
C ASN A 113 -0.11 -10.74 -15.88
N PHE A 114 -1.17 -9.94 -15.93
CA PHE A 114 -2.25 -10.09 -16.92
C PHE A 114 -1.78 -9.91 -18.38
N GLY A 115 -0.68 -9.17 -18.61
CA GLY A 115 0.03 -9.17 -19.89
C GLY A 115 -0.61 -8.39 -21.06
N ARG A 116 -1.83 -7.85 -20.92
CA ARG A 116 -2.51 -7.06 -21.99
C ARG A 116 -2.46 -5.54 -21.80
N LEU A 117 -1.60 -5.04 -20.93
CA LEU A 117 -1.47 -3.60 -20.69
C LEU A 117 -0.72 -2.90 -21.84
N PRO A 118 -1.13 -1.69 -22.26
CA PRO A 118 -0.36 -0.89 -23.21
C PRO A 118 1.08 -0.65 -22.70
N ASN A 119 2.07 -0.70 -23.60
CA ASN A 119 3.49 -0.63 -23.22
C ASN A 119 3.86 0.60 -22.38
N ILE A 120 3.28 1.77 -22.66
CA ILE A 120 3.53 3.01 -21.90
C ILE A 120 3.02 2.84 -20.46
N VAL A 121 1.77 2.37 -20.32
CA VAL A 121 1.14 2.10 -19.02
C VAL A 121 1.91 1.03 -18.25
N LYS A 122 2.36 -0.03 -18.92
CA LYS A 122 3.17 -1.09 -18.31
C LYS A 122 4.49 -0.54 -17.75
N LYS A 123 5.19 0.32 -18.49
CA LYS A 123 6.45 0.94 -18.03
C LYS A 123 6.24 1.84 -16.82
N GLU A 124 5.21 2.69 -16.87
CA GLU A 124 4.81 3.54 -15.73
C GLU A 124 4.50 2.69 -14.49
N ALA A 125 3.71 1.62 -14.67
CA ALA A 125 3.31 0.74 -13.58
C ALA A 125 4.51 0.02 -12.95
N VAL A 126 5.42 -0.51 -13.76
CA VAL A 126 6.66 -1.16 -13.27
C VAL A 126 7.55 -0.18 -12.52
N SER A 127 7.70 1.05 -13.03
CA SER A 127 8.50 2.09 -12.34
C SER A 127 7.94 2.38 -10.96
N LEU A 128 6.62 2.51 -10.86
CA LEU A 128 5.95 2.85 -9.61
C LEU A 128 5.89 1.68 -8.63
N GLN A 129 5.70 0.45 -9.13
CA GLN A 129 5.80 -0.77 -8.32
C GLN A 129 7.17 -0.89 -7.65
N LYS A 130 8.25 -0.60 -8.38
CA LYS A 130 9.62 -0.58 -7.80
C LYS A 130 9.75 0.43 -6.67
N LYS A 131 9.19 1.63 -6.83
CA LYS A 131 9.20 2.66 -5.76
C LYS A 131 8.40 2.19 -4.54
N ILE A 132 7.22 1.62 -4.75
CA ILE A 132 6.40 1.03 -3.68
C ILE A 132 7.19 -0.06 -2.94
N ASP A 133 7.84 -0.97 -3.66
CA ASP A 133 8.62 -2.04 -3.05
C ASP A 133 9.85 -1.54 -2.27
N ASN A 134 10.49 -0.46 -2.72
CA ASN A 134 11.56 0.18 -1.96
C ASN A 134 11.04 0.71 -0.62
N PHE A 135 9.88 1.39 -0.61
CA PHE A 135 9.26 1.88 0.63
C PHE A 135 8.77 0.76 1.53
N ARG A 136 8.25 -0.35 0.97
CA ARG A 136 7.90 -1.54 1.75
C ARG A 136 9.09 -2.08 2.52
N ARG A 137 10.24 -2.26 1.84
CA ARG A 137 11.48 -2.74 2.47
C ARG A 137 12.00 -1.77 3.52
N LEU A 138 11.88 -0.46 3.28
CA LEU A 138 12.26 0.54 4.26
C LEU A 138 11.40 0.41 5.54
N ILE A 139 10.08 0.34 5.41
CA ILE A 139 9.19 0.18 6.55
C ILE A 139 9.42 -1.16 7.26
N GLU A 140 9.64 -2.24 6.50
CA GLU A 140 10.00 -3.54 7.08
C GLU A 140 11.28 -3.44 7.90
N LYS A 141 12.33 -2.79 7.38
CA LYS A 141 13.59 -2.61 8.10
C LYS A 141 13.42 -1.78 9.39
N GLU A 142 12.60 -0.73 9.35
CA GLU A 142 12.45 0.21 10.47
C GLU A 142 11.47 -0.29 11.53
N TYR A 143 10.43 -1.05 11.15
CA TYR A 143 9.27 -1.34 12.03
C TYR A 143 8.91 -2.81 12.14
N VAL A 144 9.44 -3.71 11.31
CA VAL A 144 9.25 -5.16 11.52
C VAL A 144 10.40 -5.63 12.40
N ALA A 145 10.05 -6.10 13.60
CA ALA A 145 11.02 -6.70 14.50
C ALA A 145 11.76 -7.83 13.77
N SER A 146 13.08 -7.71 13.69
CA SER A 146 13.96 -8.79 13.22
C SER A 146 13.69 -10.03 14.06
N ILE A 147 12.92 -10.97 13.53
CA ILE A 147 12.74 -12.31 14.12
C ILE A 147 14.00 -13.13 13.83
#